data_AF-V7EHR3-F1
#
_entry.id   AF-V7EHR3-F1
#
_cell.length_a   1.000
_cell.length_b   1.000
_cell.length_c   1.000
_cell.angle_alpha   90.00
_cell.angle_beta   90.00
_cell.angle_gamma   90.00
#
_symmetry.space_group_name_H-M   'P 1'
#
loop_
_entity.id
_entity.type
_entity.pdbx_description
1 polymer ?
#
loop_
_entity_poly.entity_id
_entity_poly.type
_entity_poly.pdbx_seq_one_letter_code
_entity_poly.pdbx_strand_id
1 'polypeptide(L)'
;MEPTSNETAKSLRALAQRTIDGVPLNLSEAEKVSIATELYRLADAILSSPTTARDLEAQQQAQRRAAWLTRWLERAMCPPFKDEDSPDKP
;
A
#
# COMPACT_ATOMS: atom_id res chain seq x y z
N MET A 1 -17.82 -8.51 3.17
CA MET A 1 -16.90 -9.53 3.72
C MET A 1 -15.56 -8.83 3.90
N GLU A 2 -15.02 -8.76 5.11
CA GLU A 2 -13.70 -8.14 5.34
C GLU A 2 -12.60 -9.09 4.84
N PRO A 3 -11.53 -8.58 4.19
CA PRO A 3 -10.44 -9.41 3.72
C PRO A 3 -9.73 -10.07 4.91
N THR A 4 -9.41 -11.35 4.77
CA THR A 4 -8.65 -12.09 5.78
C THR A 4 -7.20 -11.58 5.85
N SER A 5 -6.51 -11.83 6.97
CA SER A 5 -5.09 -11.46 7.12
C SER A 5 -4.20 -12.00 5.99
N ASN A 6 -4.53 -13.19 5.46
CA ASN A 6 -3.81 -13.82 4.36
C ASN A 6 -4.06 -13.10 3.02
N GLU A 7 -5.30 -12.72 2.72
CA GLU A 7 -5.62 -11.93 1.53
C GLU A 7 -4.99 -10.55 1.57
N THR A 8 -4.96 -9.92 2.75
CA THR A 8 -4.29 -8.65 2.99
C THR A 8 -2.79 -8.77 2.71
N ALA A 9 -2.12 -9.77 3.29
CA ALA A 9 -0.69 -10.01 3.07
C ALA A 9 -0.36 -10.30 1.59
N LYS A 10 -1.18 -11.10 0.89
CA LYS A 10 -1.02 -11.33 -0.55
C LYS A 10 -1.15 -10.04 -1.37
N SER A 11 -2.14 -9.22 -1.04
CA SER A 11 -2.36 -7.92 -1.69
C SER A 11 -1.17 -6.98 -1.49
N LEU A 12 -0.61 -6.91 -0.28
CA LEU A 12 0.57 -6.11 0.02
C LEU A 12 1.81 -6.57 -0.76
N ARG A 13 2.03 -7.89 -0.86
CA ARG A 13 3.14 -8.45 -1.66
C ARG A 13 2.98 -8.13 -3.15
N ALA A 14 1.77 -8.23 -3.68
CA ALA A 14 1.49 -7.83 -5.07
C ALA A 14 1.70 -6.33 -5.29
N LEU A 15 1.32 -5.49 -4.33
CA LEU A 15 1.53 -4.04 -4.39
C LEU A 15 3.02 -3.66 -4.32
N ALA A 16 3.80 -4.37 -3.49
CA ALA A 16 5.25 -4.20 -3.41
C ALA A 16 5.91 -4.49 -4.76
N GLN A 17 5.55 -5.62 -5.38
CA GLN A 17 6.06 -6.00 -6.69
C GLN A 17 5.69 -4.96 -7.76
N ARG A 18 4.45 -4.50 -7.78
CA ARG A 18 4.00 -3.44 -8.72
C ARG A 18 4.74 -2.11 -8.52
N THR A 19 5.05 -1.75 -7.27
CA THR A 19 5.80 -0.53 -6.94
C THR A 19 7.20 -0.56 -7.56
N ILE A 20 7.82 -1.74 -7.62
CA ILE A 20 9.13 -1.96 -8.26
C ILE A 20 8.97 -1.99 -9.79
N ASP A 21 8.02 -2.77 -10.31
CA ASP A 21 7.89 -3.12 -11.74
C ASP A 21 7.28 -2.05 -12.64
N GLY A 22 7.22 -0.79 -12.20
CA GLY A 22 6.92 0.32 -13.10
C GLY A 22 5.50 0.87 -13.05
N VAL A 23 4.89 0.90 -11.85
CA VAL A 23 3.86 1.90 -11.61
C VAL A 23 4.49 3.30 -11.79
N PRO A 24 3.89 4.21 -12.57
CA PRO A 24 4.38 5.56 -12.79
C PRO A 24 4.12 6.43 -11.55
N LEU A 25 4.81 6.11 -10.46
CA LEU A 25 4.92 6.96 -9.29
C LEU A 25 6.04 7.96 -9.54
N ASN A 26 5.83 9.23 -9.19
CA ASN A 26 6.87 10.25 -9.11
C ASN A 26 7.77 9.97 -7.89
N LEU A 27 8.49 8.85 -7.93
CA LEU A 27 9.40 8.38 -6.90
C LEU A 27 10.71 7.94 -7.55
N SER A 28 11.81 8.22 -6.87
CA SER A 28 13.11 7.65 -7.19
C SER A 28 13.11 6.13 -7.02
N GLU A 29 14.09 5.47 -7.65
CA GLU A 29 14.29 4.02 -7.50
C GLU A 29 14.50 3.61 -6.03
N ALA A 30 15.27 4.40 -5.28
CA ALA A 30 15.50 4.17 -3.85
C ALA A 30 14.20 4.25 -3.03
N GLU A 31 13.32 5.21 -3.33
CA GLU A 31 12.02 5.34 -2.68
C GLU A 31 11.09 4.16 -3.02
N LYS A 32 11.08 3.73 -4.29
CA LYS A 32 10.31 2.53 -4.71
C LYS A 32 10.75 1.29 -3.96
N VAL A 33 12.06 1.06 -3.86
CA VAL A 33 12.64 -0.07 -3.10
C VAL A 33 12.30 0.03 -1.62
N SER A 34 12.40 1.23 -1.03
CA SER A 34 12.06 1.46 0.38
C SER A 34 10.58 1.16 0.67
N ILE A 35 9.67 1.62 -0.18
CA ILE A 35 8.23 1.37 -0.03
C ILE A 35 7.91 -0.11 -0.21
N ALA A 36 8.47 -0.75 -1.24
CA ALA A 36 8.27 -2.18 -1.47
C ALA A 36 8.78 -3.02 -0.28
N THR A 37 9.94 -2.65 0.28
CA THR A 37 10.50 -3.30 1.48
C THR A 37 9.55 -3.17 2.67
N GLU A 38 8.97 -1.99 2.90
CA GLU A 38 8.01 -1.77 3.97
C GLU A 38 6.73 -2.59 3.75
N LEU A 39 6.21 -2.66 2.52
CA LEU A 39 5.04 -3.48 2.19
C LEU A 39 5.28 -4.97 2.46
N TYR A 40 6.45 -5.51 2.12
CA TYR A 40 6.81 -6.88 2.46
C TYR A 40 6.87 -7.10 3.98
N ARG A 41 7.52 -6.19 4.73
CA ARG A 41 7.58 -6.27 6.19
C ARG A 41 6.20 -6.23 6.84
N LEU A 42 5.31 -5.38 6.35
CA LEU A 42 3.93 -5.30 6.84
C LEU A 42 3.14 -6.57 6.53
N ALA A 43 3.33 -7.16 5.35
CA ALA A 43 2.70 -8.43 5.01
C ALA A 43 3.11 -9.55 5.98
N ASP A 44 4.40 -9.63 6.32
CA ASP A 44 4.90 -10.64 7.25
C ASP A 44 4.44 -10.37 8.69
N ALA A 45 4.43 -9.11 9.13
CA ALA A 45 3.92 -8.74 10.45
C ALA A 45 2.43 -9.06 10.64
N ILE A 46 1.61 -8.92 9.59
CA ILE A 46 0.19 -9.26 9.61
C ILE A 46 -0.03 -10.78 9.70
N LEU A 47 0.84 -11.58 9.06
CA LEU A 47 0.77 -13.04 9.10
C LEU A 47 1.32 -13.65 10.39
N SER A 48 2.09 -12.89 11.16
CA SER A 48 2.63 -13.36 12.43
C SER A 48 1.50 -13.71 13.41
N SER A 49 1.58 -14.88 14.03
CA SER A 49 0.67 -15.26 15.12
C SER A 49 1.11 -14.55 16.40
N PRO A 50 0.32 -13.61 16.95
CA PRO A 50 0.68 -12.93 18.18
C PRO A 50 0.62 -13.90 19.36
N THR A 51 1.69 -13.96 20.15
CA THR A 51 1.75 -14.80 21.37
C THR A 51 1.64 -13.97 22.64
N THR A 52 1.89 -12.67 22.53
CA THR A 52 1.82 -11.70 23.62
C THR A 52 0.89 -10.54 23.26
N ALA A 53 0.44 -9.79 24.27
CA ALA A 53 -0.31 -8.55 24.08
C ALA A 53 0.48 -7.52 23.24
N ARG A 54 1.80 -7.49 23.42
CA ARG A 54 2.69 -6.62 22.64
C ARG A 54 2.73 -7.01 21.16
N ASP A 55 2.72 -8.31 20.85
CA ASP A 55 2.66 -8.78 19.47
C ASP A 55 1.33 -8.42 18.82
N LEU A 56 0.23 -8.51 19.58
CA LEU A 56 -1.09 -8.13 19.11
C LEU A 56 -1.14 -6.63 18.77
N GLU A 57 -0.60 -5.76 19.63
CA GLU A 57 -0.49 -4.33 19.36
C GLU A 57 0.36 -4.04 18.12
N ALA A 58 1.50 -4.74 17.97
CA ALA A 58 2.36 -4.62 16.80
C ALA A 58 1.63 -5.04 15.51
N GLN A 59 0.85 -6.13 15.56
CA GLN A 59 0.04 -6.60 14.44
C GLN A 59 -1.04 -5.58 14.07
N GLN A 60 -1.75 -5.01 15.05
CA GLN A 60 -2.75 -3.96 14.81
C GLN A 60 -2.11 -2.68 14.24
N GLN A 61 -0.90 -2.33 14.69
CA GLN A 61 -0.16 -1.20 14.12
C GLN A 61 0.27 -1.48 12.68
N ALA A 62 0.71 -2.71 12.38
CA ALA A 62 1.04 -3.14 11.02
C ALA A 62 -0.19 -3.07 10.11
N GLN A 63 -1.36 -3.53 10.56
CA GLN A 63 -2.61 -3.43 9.80
C GLN A 63 -2.99 -1.97 9.49
N ARG A 64 -2.89 -1.07 10.49
CA ARG A 64 -3.17 0.37 10.29
C ARG A 64 -2.20 1.01 9.31
N ARG A 65 -0.90 0.70 9.42
CA ARG A 65 0.13 1.18 8.49
C ARG A 65 -0.09 0.65 7.07
N ALA A 66 -0.41 -0.63 6.93
CA ALA A 66 -0.75 -1.25 5.66
C ALA A 66 -1.95 -0.56 5.00
N ALA A 67 -3.04 -0.34 5.74
CA ALA A 67 -4.23 0.34 5.22
C ALA A 67 -3.92 1.77 4.74
N TRP A 68 -3.12 2.52 5.51
CA TRP A 68 -2.71 3.87 5.13
C TRP A 68 -1.82 3.87 3.87
N LEU A 69 -0.80 3.00 3.83
CA LEU A 69 0.17 2.96 2.73
C LEU A 69 -0.49 2.49 1.43
N THR A 70 -1.39 1.50 1.50
CA THR A 70 -2.18 1.05 0.34
C THR A 70 -3.02 2.19 -0.23
N ARG A 71 -3.77 2.92 0.61
CA ARG A 71 -4.58 4.07 0.14
C ARG A 71 -3.74 5.19 -0.45
N TRP A 72 -2.60 5.49 0.17
CA TRP A 72 -1.68 6.50 -0.34
C TRP A 72 -1.12 6.09 -1.72
N LEU A 73 -0.71 4.84 -1.88
CA LEU A 73 -0.24 4.30 -3.15
C LEU A 73 -1.35 4.29 -4.20
N GLU A 74 -2.56 3.82 -3.88
CA GLU A 74 -3.73 3.88 -4.77
C GLU A 74 -4.00 5.30 -5.27
N ARG A 75 -3.91 6.30 -4.39
CA ARG A 75 -4.06 7.70 -4.77
C ARG A 75 -2.92 8.20 -5.64
N ALA A 76 -1.68 7.83 -5.33
CA ALA A 76 -0.52 8.22 -6.13
C ALA A 76 -0.50 7.54 -7.52
N MET A 77 -1.14 6.38 -7.64
CA MET A 77 -1.32 5.64 -8.89
C MET A 77 -2.48 6.14 -9.75
N CYS A 78 -3.47 6.79 -9.15
CA CYS A 78 -4.60 7.34 -9.88
C CYS A 78 -4.17 8.67 -10.49
N PRO A 79 -4.16 8.82 -11.84
CA PRO A 79 -3.92 10.13 -12.43
C PRO A 79 -4.99 11.11 -11.93
N PRO A 80 -4.66 12.40 -11.75
CA PRO A 80 -5.72 13.39 -11.57
C PRO A 80 -6.65 13.25 -12.77
N PHE A 81 -7.96 13.13 -12.52
CA PHE A 81 -8.94 13.38 -13.57
C PHE A 81 -8.52 14.72 -14.18
N LYS A 82 -8.26 14.74 -15.49
CA LYS A 82 -8.31 16.01 -16.20
C LYS A 82 -9.75 16.46 -16.03
N ASP A 83 -9.98 17.39 -15.11
CA ASP A 83 -11.04 18.36 -15.33
C ASP A 83 -10.67 19.01 -16.66
N GLU A 84 -11.20 18.46 -17.76
CA GLU A 84 -11.35 19.22 -18.98
C GLU A 84 -12.32 20.34 -18.63
N ASP A 85 -11.75 21.40 -18.08
CA ASP A 85 -12.23 22.76 -18.22
C ASP A 85 -12.35 22.96 -19.74
N SER A 86 -13.49 22.57 -20.28
CA SER A 86 -13.94 22.99 -21.60
C SER A 86 -14.57 24.37 -21.40
N PRO A 87 -13.86 25.47 -21.71
CA PRO A 87 -14.50 26.75 -21.87
C PRO A 87 -15.21 26.72 -23.22
N ASP A 88 -16.37 26.06 -23.28
CA ASP A 88 -17.26 26.25 -24.42
C ASP A 88 -18.07 27.52 -24.19
N LYS A 89 -17.46 28.63 -24.61
CA LYS A 89 -18.15 29.86 -25.00
C LYS A 89 -17.80 30.09 -26.46
N PRO A 90 -18.79 30.29 -27.33
CA PRO A 90 -19.55 31.55 -27.36
C PRO A 90 -21.05 31.41 -27.17
#